data_AF-C3XGQ4-F1
#
_entry.id   AF-C3XGQ4-F1
#
_cell.length_a   1.000
_cell.length_b   1.000
_cell.length_c   1.000
_cell.angle_alpha   90.00
_cell.angle_beta   90.00
_cell.angle_gamma   90.00
#
_symmetry.space_group_name_H-M   'P 1'
#
loop_
_entity.id
_entity.type
_entity.pdbx_description
1 polymer ?
#
loop_
_entity_poly.entity_id
_entity_poly.type
_entity_poly.pdbx_seq_one_letter_code
_entity_poly.pdbx_strand_id
1 'polypeptide(L)'
;MTLILNAVIQQDYKSLSENNPAMFAKIMQKFNPRDFLKGKKQVQEVSKDIFNKELAQEIESALKNGKVETMPQAEFRNREEFAKMFDSIKGNKGVIKTPYKDIKVYIPYAWEHFTNNTYNTNRENIKGGFFETFRDPLFIVEQTQQGQKEPSVYFYKPFFDKDKNLMNLFGIGIQGHKIKFKTYYFDEKETRINNILKSENVKILYLKG
;
A
#
# COMPACT_ATOMS: atom_id res chain seq x y z
N MET A 1 9.35 6.76 -32.39
CA MET A 1 8.25 7.22 -31.50
C MET A 1 7.93 6.22 -30.38
N THR A 2 8.06 4.91 -30.61
CA THR A 2 7.82 3.82 -29.62
C THR A 2 8.69 3.87 -28.36
N LEU A 3 9.93 4.38 -28.45
CA LEU A 3 10.90 4.47 -27.34
C LEU A 3 10.49 5.45 -26.23
N ILE A 4 9.76 6.52 -26.56
CA ILE A 4 9.36 7.55 -25.58
C ILE A 4 8.26 7.03 -24.64
N LEU A 5 7.40 6.12 -25.13
CA LEU A 5 6.26 5.61 -24.38
C LEU A 5 6.62 4.59 -23.31
N ASN A 6 7.51 3.65 -23.67
CA ASN A 6 8.02 2.65 -22.73
C ASN A 6 8.71 3.34 -21.55
N ALA A 7 9.45 4.41 -21.82
CA ALA A 7 10.08 5.22 -20.78
C ALA A 7 9.06 5.89 -19.83
N VAL A 8 7.92 6.40 -20.34
CA VAL A 8 6.88 7.02 -19.49
C VAL A 8 6.21 5.96 -18.59
N ILE A 9 5.79 4.82 -19.14
CA ILE A 9 5.14 3.76 -18.36
C ILE A 9 6.13 3.14 -17.37
N GLN A 10 7.37 2.88 -17.79
CA GLN A 10 8.42 2.40 -16.88
C GLN A 10 8.72 3.40 -15.78
N GLN A 11 8.69 4.70 -16.04
CA GLN A 11 8.87 5.70 -15.01
C GLN A 11 7.68 5.72 -14.03
N ASP A 12 6.45 5.66 -14.55
CA ASP A 12 5.24 5.70 -13.73
C ASP A 12 5.08 4.46 -12.85
N TYR A 13 5.54 3.30 -13.31
CA TYR A 13 5.47 2.02 -12.61
C TYR A 13 6.85 1.46 -12.26
N LYS A 14 7.84 2.33 -12.05
CA LYS A 14 9.24 1.96 -11.83
C LYS A 14 9.42 0.93 -10.71
N SER A 15 8.77 1.18 -9.56
CA SER A 15 8.87 0.25 -8.43
C SER A 15 8.29 -1.12 -8.77
N LEU A 16 7.21 -1.18 -9.57
CA LEU A 16 6.64 -2.44 -10.01
C LEU A 16 7.53 -3.15 -11.04
N SER A 17 8.10 -2.42 -12.01
CA SER A 17 8.99 -3.01 -13.00
C SER A 17 10.29 -3.53 -12.39
N GLU A 18 10.78 -2.90 -11.32
CA GLU A 18 11.98 -3.33 -10.60
C GLU A 18 11.70 -4.49 -9.65
N ASN A 19 10.60 -4.45 -8.89
CA ASN A 19 10.32 -5.44 -7.83
C ASN A 19 9.50 -6.65 -8.31
N ASN A 20 8.72 -6.50 -9.38
CA ASN A 20 7.93 -7.59 -9.97
C ASN A 20 7.95 -7.50 -11.52
N PRO A 21 9.12 -7.70 -12.16
CA PRO A 21 9.29 -7.54 -13.60
C PRO A 21 8.42 -8.50 -14.42
N ALA A 22 8.15 -9.70 -13.89
CA ALA A 22 7.30 -10.68 -14.55
C ALA A 22 5.86 -10.18 -14.68
N MET A 23 5.29 -9.65 -13.60
CA MET A 23 3.94 -9.09 -13.64
C MET A 23 3.89 -7.80 -14.47
N PHE A 24 4.88 -6.93 -14.34
CA PHE A 24 4.99 -5.74 -15.19
C PHE A 24 4.96 -6.13 -16.67
N ALA A 25 5.77 -7.11 -17.09
CA ALA A 25 5.80 -7.60 -18.47
C ALA A 25 4.46 -8.22 -18.90
N LYS A 26 3.80 -9.01 -18.03
CA LYS A 26 2.48 -9.59 -18.28
C LYS A 26 1.43 -8.50 -18.56
N ILE A 27 1.42 -7.43 -17.78
CA ILE A 27 0.49 -6.31 -17.97
C ILE A 27 0.84 -5.53 -19.25
N MET A 28 2.13 -5.31 -19.54
CA MET A 28 2.56 -4.63 -20.76
C MET A 28 2.09 -5.34 -22.04
N GLN A 29 1.94 -6.67 -22.03
CA GLN A 29 1.40 -7.44 -23.15
C GLN A 29 -0.10 -7.18 -23.41
N LYS A 30 -0.82 -6.53 -22.49
CA LYS A 30 -2.26 -6.22 -22.63
C LYS A 30 -2.52 -4.93 -23.43
N PHE A 31 -1.49 -4.12 -23.69
CA PHE A 31 -1.64 -2.87 -24.42
C PHE A 31 -1.87 -3.12 -25.91
N ASN A 32 -2.79 -2.36 -26.52
CA ASN A 32 -2.92 -2.38 -27.97
C ASN A 32 -1.72 -1.63 -28.58
N PRO A 33 -1.04 -2.14 -29.63
CA PRO A 33 0.01 -1.41 -30.33
C PRO A 33 -0.37 0.01 -30.77
N ARG A 34 -1.66 0.26 -31.04
CA ARG A 34 -2.18 1.59 -31.39
C ARG A 34 -2.22 2.55 -30.21
N ASP A 35 -2.29 2.07 -28.98
CA ASP A 35 -2.21 2.93 -27.78
C ASP A 35 -0.86 3.63 -27.71
N PHE A 36 0.19 3.03 -28.28
CA PHE A 36 1.52 3.62 -28.34
C PHE A 36 1.66 4.76 -29.37
N LEU A 37 0.63 4.99 -30.18
CA LEU A 37 0.57 6.09 -31.15
C LEU A 37 -0.18 7.31 -30.60
N LYS A 38 -0.81 7.19 -29.43
CA LYS A 38 -1.58 8.27 -28.79
C LYS A 38 -0.66 9.33 -28.16
N GLY A 39 -1.22 10.49 -27.87
CA GLY A 39 -0.50 11.55 -27.15
C GLY A 39 -0.18 11.16 -25.71
N LYS A 40 0.88 11.73 -25.12
CA LYS A 40 1.38 11.42 -23.77
C LYS A 40 0.27 11.32 -22.70
N LYS A 41 -0.68 12.26 -22.67
CA LYS A 41 -1.76 12.28 -21.68
C LYS A 41 -2.70 11.06 -21.82
N GLN A 42 -3.14 10.77 -23.04
CA GLN A 42 -4.03 9.64 -23.32
C GLN A 42 -3.37 8.31 -22.98
N VAL A 43 -2.05 8.23 -23.17
CA VAL A 43 -1.24 7.06 -22.83
C VAL A 43 -1.17 6.84 -21.33
N GLN A 44 -0.99 7.91 -20.55
CA GLN A 44 -1.01 7.84 -19.10
C GLN A 44 -2.39 7.38 -18.58
N GLU A 45 -3.46 7.85 -19.20
CA GLU A 45 -4.83 7.41 -18.87
C GLU A 45 -5.04 5.93 -19.19
N VAL A 46 -4.71 5.49 -20.41
CA VAL A 46 -4.84 4.08 -20.82
C VAL A 46 -3.96 3.16 -19.98
N SER A 47 -2.72 3.55 -19.71
CA SER A 47 -1.82 2.74 -18.89
C SER A 47 -2.31 2.63 -17.46
N LYS A 48 -2.81 3.72 -16.88
CA LYS A 48 -3.42 3.69 -15.56
C LYS A 48 -4.61 2.74 -15.48
N ASP A 49 -5.51 2.77 -16.46
CA ASP A 49 -6.67 1.87 -16.50
C ASP A 49 -6.24 0.40 -16.56
N ILE A 50 -5.37 0.06 -17.53
CA ILE A 50 -4.90 -1.33 -17.72
C ILE A 50 -4.14 -1.84 -16.48
N PHE A 51 -3.17 -1.07 -15.97
CA PHE A 51 -2.39 -1.49 -14.80
C PHE A 51 -3.27 -1.62 -13.57
N ASN A 52 -4.09 -0.62 -13.24
CA ASN A 52 -4.93 -0.69 -12.04
C ASN A 52 -5.90 -1.88 -12.11
N LYS A 53 -6.48 -2.16 -13.28
CA LYS A 53 -7.41 -3.27 -13.46
C LYS A 53 -6.73 -4.63 -13.25
N GLU A 54 -5.61 -4.88 -13.93
CA GLU A 54 -4.91 -6.18 -13.84
C GLU A 54 -4.32 -6.39 -12.44
N LEU A 55 -3.72 -5.34 -11.85
CA LEU A 55 -3.19 -5.41 -10.48
C LEU A 55 -4.29 -5.65 -9.44
N ALA A 56 -5.48 -5.05 -9.62
CA ALA A 56 -6.61 -5.31 -8.73
C ALA A 56 -7.03 -6.78 -8.77
N GLN A 57 -7.05 -7.41 -9.95
CA GLN A 57 -7.37 -8.84 -10.09
C GLN A 57 -6.33 -9.74 -9.42
N GLU A 58 -5.04 -9.40 -9.54
CA GLU A 58 -3.97 -10.16 -8.89
C GLU A 58 -4.03 -10.02 -7.36
N ILE A 59 -4.34 -8.82 -6.84
CA ILE A 59 -4.57 -8.60 -5.41
C ILE A 59 -5.76 -9.44 -4.93
N GLU A 60 -6.88 -9.45 -5.65
CA GLU A 60 -8.05 -10.27 -5.30
C GLU A 60 -7.71 -11.76 -5.29
N SER A 61 -6.97 -12.24 -6.29
CA SER A 61 -6.51 -13.62 -6.36
C SER A 61 -5.59 -13.98 -5.19
N ALA A 62 -4.62 -13.12 -4.86
CA ALA A 62 -3.71 -13.32 -3.74
C ALA A 62 -4.44 -13.36 -2.39
N LEU A 63 -5.49 -12.55 -2.23
CA LEU A 63 -6.32 -12.55 -1.03
C LEU A 63 -7.19 -13.82 -0.95
N LYS A 64 -7.73 -14.31 -2.07
CA LYS A 64 -8.54 -15.55 -2.13
C LYS A 64 -7.71 -16.83 -1.90
N ASN A 65 -6.50 -16.86 -2.42
CA ASN A 65 -5.63 -18.03 -2.42
C ASN A 65 -4.61 -18.04 -1.27
N GLY A 66 -4.55 -16.96 -0.49
CA GLY A 66 -3.45 -16.68 0.42
C GLY A 66 -3.44 -17.53 1.70
N LYS A 67 -2.27 -18.09 2.02
CA LYS A 67 -1.86 -18.39 3.41
C LYS A 67 -1.67 -17.05 4.14
N VAL A 68 -2.75 -16.50 4.69
CA VAL A 68 -2.70 -15.23 5.40
C VAL A 68 -1.97 -15.43 6.73
N GLU A 69 -0.99 -14.57 7.02
CA GLU A 69 -0.29 -14.60 8.29
C GLU A 69 -1.23 -14.16 9.42
N THR A 70 -1.12 -14.81 10.58
CA THR A 70 -1.78 -14.30 11.77
C THR A 70 -1.18 -12.96 12.16
N MET A 71 -2.01 -11.99 12.54
CA MET A 71 -1.53 -10.71 13.07
C MET A 71 -0.47 -10.95 14.16
N PRO A 72 0.77 -10.48 13.99
CA PRO A 72 1.82 -10.72 14.97
C PRO A 72 1.53 -9.97 16.26
N GLN A 73 2.08 -10.50 17.36
CA GLN A 73 2.04 -9.79 18.64
C GLN A 73 2.98 -8.58 18.60
N ALA A 74 2.67 -7.56 19.39
CA ALA A 74 3.51 -6.38 19.47
C ALA A 74 4.85 -6.71 20.14
N GLU A 75 5.96 -6.39 19.47
CA GLU A 75 7.31 -6.53 20.03
C GLU A 75 7.71 -5.37 20.95
N PHE A 76 6.84 -4.37 21.11
CA PHE A 76 7.09 -3.17 21.88
C PHE A 76 5.92 -2.85 22.82
N ARG A 77 6.24 -2.42 24.04
CA ARG A 77 5.28 -2.15 25.12
C ARG A 77 5.18 -0.66 25.45
N ASN A 78 6.24 0.09 25.18
CA ASN A 78 6.33 1.52 25.46
C ASN A 78 6.91 2.27 24.25
N ARG A 79 6.88 3.60 24.33
CA ARG A 79 7.35 4.49 23.26
C ARG A 79 8.84 4.32 22.94
N GLU A 80 9.67 3.99 23.94
CA GLU A 80 11.11 3.82 23.75
C GLU A 80 11.39 2.55 22.94
N GLU A 81 10.77 1.43 23.31
CA GLU A 81 10.84 0.18 22.55
C GLU A 81 10.30 0.37 21.13
N PHE A 82 9.16 1.05 20.97
CA PHE A 82 8.60 1.37 19.66
C PHE A 82 9.58 2.17 18.79
N ALA A 83 10.30 3.14 19.38
CA ALA A 83 11.27 3.94 18.65
C ALA A 83 12.46 3.09 18.16
N LYS A 84 12.91 2.11 18.95
CA LYS A 84 14.02 1.20 18.59
C LYS A 84 13.72 0.30 17.39
N MET A 85 12.44 0.12 17.06
CA MET A 85 12.02 -0.71 15.92
C MET A 85 12.24 -0.04 14.55
N PHE A 86 12.50 1.27 14.51
CA PHE A 86 12.81 2.00 13.27
C PHE A 86 14.24 1.71 12.79
N ASP A 87 14.45 1.69 11.48
CA ASP A 87 15.77 1.37 10.91
C ASP A 87 16.79 2.51 11.11
N SER A 88 16.31 3.74 11.31
CA SER A 88 17.11 4.85 11.83
C SER A 88 16.22 5.94 12.43
N ILE A 89 16.79 6.79 13.29
CA ILE A 89 16.09 7.88 13.97
C ILE A 89 16.85 9.20 13.77
N LYS A 90 16.12 10.28 13.46
CA LYS A 90 16.63 11.65 13.46
C LYS A 90 15.66 12.57 14.19
N GLY A 91 16.04 12.98 15.40
CA GLY A 91 15.18 13.76 16.28
C GLY A 91 13.91 12.99 16.63
N ASN A 92 12.74 13.55 16.28
CA ASN A 92 11.44 12.94 16.54
C ASN A 92 10.89 12.10 15.37
N LYS A 93 11.69 11.86 14.34
CA LYS A 93 11.31 11.09 13.15
C LYS A 93 12.10 9.79 13.06
N GLY A 94 11.39 8.70 12.76
CA GLY A 94 11.98 7.40 12.44
C GLY A 94 11.87 7.11 10.95
N VAL A 95 12.83 6.35 10.42
CA VAL A 95 12.83 5.86 9.03
C VAL A 95 12.50 4.38 9.03
N ILE A 96 11.59 3.97 8.15
CA ILE A 96 11.28 2.57 7.84
C ILE A 96 11.62 2.35 6.37
N LYS A 97 12.49 1.38 6.09
CA LYS A 97 12.77 0.87 4.76
C LYS A 97 11.58 0.05 4.29
N THR A 98 11.15 0.31 3.06
CA THR A 98 10.01 -0.41 2.45
C THR A 98 10.38 -0.84 1.03
N PRO A 99 9.66 -1.81 0.44
CA PRO A 99 9.86 -2.21 -0.95
C PRO A 99 9.60 -1.08 -1.98
N TYR A 100 8.93 0.01 -1.59
CA TYR A 100 8.66 1.15 -2.47
C TYR A 100 9.70 2.26 -2.30
N LYS A 101 9.90 2.74 -1.07
CA LYS A 101 10.90 3.77 -0.70
C LYS A 101 11.05 3.88 0.82
N ASP A 102 12.06 4.61 1.28
CA ASP A 102 12.17 4.96 2.69
C ASP A 102 11.03 5.87 3.13
N ILE A 103 10.34 5.47 4.20
CA ILE A 103 9.21 6.18 4.78
C ILE A 103 9.65 6.83 6.09
N LYS A 104 9.39 8.14 6.21
CA LYS A 104 9.69 8.92 7.43
C LYS A 104 8.43 9.12 8.25
N VAL A 105 8.44 8.65 9.49
CA VAL A 105 7.30 8.70 10.41
C VAL A 105 7.63 9.59 11.59
N TYR A 106 6.69 10.47 11.97
CA TYR A 106 6.76 11.22 13.22
C TYR A 106 6.40 10.29 14.39
N ILE A 107 7.42 9.85 15.14
CA ILE A 107 7.31 8.79 16.16
C ILE A 107 6.27 9.10 17.25
N PRO A 108 6.26 10.31 17.87
CA PRO A 108 5.28 10.63 18.91
C PRO A 108 3.83 10.49 18.41
N TYR A 109 3.56 10.96 17.20
CA TYR A 109 2.22 10.89 16.61
C TYR A 109 1.84 9.45 16.25
N ALA A 110 2.77 8.66 15.72
CA ALA A 110 2.51 7.25 15.45
C ALA A 110 2.22 6.45 16.73
N TRP A 111 2.99 6.70 17.79
CA TRP A 111 2.76 6.09 19.10
C TRP A 111 1.38 6.45 19.65
N GLU A 112 1.00 7.73 19.56
CA GLU A 112 -0.28 8.23 20.04
C GLU A 112 -1.46 7.50 19.37
N HIS A 113 -1.38 7.11 18.10
CA HIS A 113 -2.46 6.37 17.44
C HIS A 113 -2.75 4.98 18.03
N PHE A 114 -1.81 4.39 18.79
CA PHE A 114 -2.05 3.15 19.51
C PHE A 114 -2.69 3.36 20.87
N THR A 115 -2.36 4.48 21.54
CA THR A 115 -2.75 4.72 22.94
C THR A 115 -3.94 5.66 23.07
N ASN A 116 -4.06 6.65 22.18
CA ASN A 116 -5.09 7.70 22.17
C ASN A 116 -5.72 7.76 20.77
N ASN A 117 -6.85 7.10 20.59
CA ASN A 117 -7.62 7.17 19.35
C ASN A 117 -9.02 7.75 19.59
N THR A 118 -9.67 8.22 18.52
CA THR A 118 -10.98 8.90 18.54
C THR A 118 -12.07 8.14 19.31
N TYR A 119 -11.95 6.81 19.43
CA TYR A 119 -12.92 5.94 20.09
C TYR A 119 -12.40 5.31 21.39
N ASN A 120 -11.22 5.74 21.88
CA ASN A 120 -10.53 5.19 23.05
C ASN A 120 -10.46 3.64 23.06
N THR A 121 -10.36 3.05 21.87
CA THR A 121 -10.36 1.59 21.69
C THR A 121 -8.97 1.02 21.96
N ASN A 122 -8.90 -0.14 22.63
CA ASN A 122 -7.66 -0.89 22.74
C ASN A 122 -7.20 -1.34 21.34
N ARG A 123 -6.02 -0.88 20.92
CA ARG A 123 -5.40 -1.19 19.62
C ARG A 123 -4.12 -2.02 19.77
N GLU A 124 -3.90 -2.66 20.92
CA GLU A 124 -2.77 -3.58 21.13
C GLU A 124 -2.73 -4.66 20.04
N ASN A 125 -3.90 -5.15 19.61
CA ASN A 125 -4.03 -6.18 18.60
C ASN A 125 -3.51 -5.78 17.21
N ILE A 126 -3.38 -4.48 16.88
CA ILE A 126 -2.87 -4.03 15.58
C ILE A 126 -1.43 -3.50 15.64
N LYS A 127 -0.84 -3.41 16.83
CA LYS A 127 0.53 -2.89 17.02
C LYS A 127 1.57 -3.75 16.31
N GLY A 128 1.46 -5.07 16.41
CA GLY A 128 2.40 -5.98 15.75
C GLY A 128 2.38 -5.83 14.23
N GLY A 129 1.22 -5.52 13.65
CA GLY A 129 1.10 -5.30 12.21
C GLY A 129 1.75 -4.01 11.71
N PHE A 130 2.18 -3.08 12.59
CA PHE A 130 2.65 -1.75 12.18
C PHE A 130 3.87 -1.81 11.26
N PHE A 131 4.98 -2.33 11.77
CA PHE A 131 6.22 -2.44 10.99
C PHE A 131 6.08 -3.47 9.88
N GLU A 132 5.37 -4.56 10.15
CA GLU A 132 5.15 -5.64 9.19
C GLU A 132 4.43 -5.16 7.93
N THR A 133 3.43 -4.29 8.07
CA THR A 133 2.72 -3.71 6.92
C THR A 133 3.60 -2.77 6.10
N PHE A 134 4.58 -2.09 6.71
CA PHE A 134 5.54 -1.26 5.96
C PHE A 134 6.64 -2.09 5.30
N ARG A 135 7.15 -3.11 5.98
CA ARG A 135 8.30 -3.91 5.55
C ARG A 135 7.92 -4.95 4.50
N ASP A 136 6.76 -5.58 4.65
CA ASP A 136 6.28 -6.64 3.76
C ASP A 136 4.79 -6.46 3.39
N PRO A 137 4.40 -5.32 2.80
CA PRO A 137 3.02 -5.13 2.32
C PRO A 137 2.67 -6.18 1.26
N LEU A 138 1.38 -6.52 1.16
CA LEU A 138 0.86 -7.16 -0.03
C LEU A 138 0.87 -6.17 -1.19
N PHE A 139 0.35 -4.95 -0.97
CA PHE A 139 0.33 -3.92 -2.00
C PHE A 139 0.43 -2.52 -1.42
N ILE A 140 0.86 -1.57 -2.24
CA ILE A 140 0.98 -0.15 -1.87
C ILE A 140 0.24 0.67 -2.92
N VAL A 141 -0.53 1.67 -2.47
CA VAL A 141 -1.23 2.60 -3.36
C VAL A 141 -0.97 4.04 -2.99
N GLU A 142 -0.96 4.90 -3.99
CA GLU A 142 -1.08 6.34 -3.86
C GLU A 142 -2.55 6.74 -4.02
N GLN A 143 -3.05 7.61 -3.14
CA GLN A 143 -4.40 8.18 -3.22
C GLN A 143 -4.32 9.70 -3.17
N THR A 144 -4.91 10.36 -4.16
CA THR A 144 -5.03 11.82 -4.20
C THR A 144 -6.48 12.21 -3.95
N GLN A 145 -6.75 12.95 -2.87
CA GLN A 145 -8.08 13.52 -2.64
C GLN A 145 -8.15 14.98 -3.12
N GLN A 146 -9.34 15.40 -3.56
CA GLN A 146 -9.57 16.78 -3.99
C GLN A 146 -9.25 17.75 -2.84
N GLY A 147 -8.40 18.74 -3.12
CA GLY A 147 -7.93 19.70 -2.12
C GLY A 147 -6.70 19.28 -1.31
N GLN A 148 -6.18 18.06 -1.48
CA GLN A 148 -4.88 17.67 -0.90
C GLN A 148 -3.71 18.22 -1.71
N LYS A 149 -2.76 18.87 -1.03
CA LYS A 149 -1.51 19.35 -1.65
C LYS A 149 -0.55 18.22 -2.01
N GLU A 150 -0.56 17.16 -1.20
CA GLU A 150 0.28 15.97 -1.39
C GLU A 150 -0.56 14.71 -1.27
N PRO A 151 -0.33 13.71 -2.14
CA PRO A 151 -1.04 12.44 -2.07
C PRO A 151 -0.71 11.70 -0.78
N SER A 152 -1.65 10.84 -0.37
CA SER A 152 -1.42 9.90 0.72
C SER A 152 -0.95 8.57 0.15
N VAL A 153 0.10 7.97 0.73
CA VAL A 153 0.56 6.63 0.35
C VAL A 153 0.06 5.63 1.37
N TYR A 154 -0.61 4.56 0.94
CA TYR A 154 -1.15 3.53 1.81
C TYR A 154 -0.48 2.19 1.54
N PHE A 155 -0.02 1.57 2.62
CA PHE A 155 0.53 0.23 2.66
C PHE A 155 -0.53 -0.73 3.16
N TYR A 156 -0.70 -1.86 2.49
CA TYR A 156 -1.76 -2.82 2.79
C TYR A 156 -1.20 -4.22 2.94
N LYS A 157 -1.50 -4.89 4.06
CA LYS A 157 -1.17 -6.29 4.32
C LYS A 157 -2.38 -7.03 4.90
N PRO A 158 -2.77 -8.18 4.34
CA PRO A 158 -3.80 -9.02 4.95
C PRO A 158 -3.23 -9.74 6.16
N PHE A 159 -4.03 -9.81 7.22
CA PHE A 159 -3.76 -10.59 8.41
C PHE A 159 -4.98 -11.43 8.76
N PHE A 160 -4.73 -12.64 9.24
CA PHE A 160 -5.75 -13.50 9.78
C PHE A 160 -6.04 -13.10 11.22
N ASP A 161 -7.31 -12.80 11.49
CA ASP A 161 -7.84 -12.54 12.82
C ASP A 161 -8.37 -13.87 13.38
N LYS A 162 -7.57 -14.49 14.26
CA LYS A 162 -7.92 -15.78 14.86
C LYS A 162 -9.18 -15.71 15.70
N ASP A 163 -9.41 -14.61 16.40
CA ASP A 163 -10.53 -14.46 17.33
C ASP A 163 -11.86 -14.38 16.57
N LYS A 164 -11.83 -13.82 15.35
CA LYS A 164 -13.01 -13.66 14.50
C LYS A 164 -13.07 -14.63 13.31
N ASN A 165 -12.07 -15.50 13.17
CA ASN A 165 -11.91 -16.44 12.07
C ASN A 165 -12.07 -15.79 10.68
N LEU A 166 -11.52 -14.59 10.50
CA LEU A 166 -11.68 -13.80 9.27
C LEU A 166 -10.39 -13.12 8.83
N MET A 167 -10.29 -12.85 7.53
CA MET A 167 -9.19 -12.08 6.96
C MET A 167 -9.46 -10.58 7.14
N ASN A 168 -8.50 -9.87 7.73
CA ASN A 168 -8.51 -8.42 7.86
C ASN A 168 -7.45 -7.83 6.94
N LEU A 169 -7.82 -6.85 6.11
CA LEU A 169 -6.84 -6.05 5.39
C LEU A 169 -6.45 -4.85 6.27
N PHE A 170 -5.22 -4.90 6.80
CA PHE A 170 -4.65 -3.81 7.58
C PHE A 170 -3.94 -2.82 6.66
N GLY A 171 -4.31 -1.56 6.79
CA GLY A 171 -3.82 -0.46 5.98
C GLY A 171 -3.19 0.64 6.84
N ILE A 172 -2.02 1.13 6.42
CA ILE A 172 -1.37 2.27 7.04
C ILE A 172 -1.10 3.33 5.97
N GLY A 173 -1.82 4.44 6.07
CA GLY A 173 -1.60 5.63 5.26
C GLY A 173 -0.50 6.49 5.84
N ILE A 174 0.27 7.15 4.98
CA ILE A 174 1.16 8.24 5.36
C ILE A 174 0.92 9.47 4.49
N GLN A 175 0.81 10.62 5.16
CA GLN A 175 0.77 11.94 4.54
C GLN A 175 1.78 12.86 5.24
N GLY A 176 2.76 13.34 4.49
CA GLY A 176 3.96 13.95 5.05
C GLY A 176 4.72 12.99 5.95
N HIS A 177 4.55 13.12 7.27
CA HIS A 177 5.15 12.22 8.28
C HIS A 177 4.12 11.63 9.26
N LYS A 178 2.84 11.92 9.04
CA LYS A 178 1.75 11.51 9.92
C LYS A 178 1.12 10.25 9.37
N ILE A 179 0.91 9.27 10.24
CA ILE A 179 0.27 8.00 9.88
C ILE A 179 -1.26 8.10 10.00
N LYS A 180 -1.96 7.23 9.28
CA LYS A 180 -3.40 7.02 9.40
C LYS A 180 -3.70 5.54 9.27
N PHE A 181 -4.18 4.93 10.34
CA PHE A 181 -4.65 3.54 10.29
C PHE A 181 -5.97 3.41 9.54
N LYS A 182 -6.09 2.36 8.74
CA LYS A 182 -7.33 1.88 8.14
C LYS A 182 -7.38 0.37 8.27
N THR A 183 -8.35 -0.15 9.01
CA THR A 183 -8.64 -1.59 9.06
C THR A 183 -9.86 -1.86 8.21
N TYR A 184 -9.77 -2.82 7.31
CA TYR A 184 -10.90 -3.29 6.52
C TYR A 184 -11.16 -4.75 6.87
N TYR A 185 -12.37 -5.01 7.38
CA TYR A 185 -12.90 -6.36 7.44
C TYR A 185 -13.20 -6.79 6.01
N PHE A 186 -12.72 -7.97 5.60
CA PHE A 186 -13.20 -8.57 4.35
C PHE A 186 -14.71 -8.82 4.51
N ASP A 187 -15.49 -8.22 3.62
CA ASP A 187 -16.89 -8.57 3.45
C ASP A 187 -16.99 -9.69 2.41
N GLU A 188 -17.93 -10.62 2.57
CA GLU A 188 -18.20 -11.69 1.60
C GLU A 188 -18.50 -11.16 0.18
N LYS A 189 -18.89 -9.89 0.09
CA LYS A 189 -19.22 -9.18 -1.16
C LYS A 189 -18.03 -8.41 -1.77
N GLU A 190 -16.88 -8.38 -1.09
CA GLU A 190 -15.61 -7.79 -1.55
C GLU A 190 -15.72 -6.32 -2.01
N THR A 191 -16.73 -5.57 -1.52
CA THR A 191 -17.11 -4.28 -2.09
C THR A 191 -16.13 -3.17 -1.73
N ARG A 192 -15.53 -3.24 -0.53
CA ARG A 192 -14.66 -2.16 -0.03
C ARG A 192 -13.29 -2.12 -0.68
N ILE A 193 -12.67 -3.28 -0.89
CA ILE A 193 -11.38 -3.36 -1.60
C ILE A 193 -11.57 -3.00 -3.06
N ASN A 194 -12.63 -3.51 -3.69
CA ASN A 194 -13.01 -3.12 -5.04
C ASN A 194 -13.17 -1.60 -5.19
N ASN A 195 -13.87 -0.94 -4.26
CA ASN A 195 -14.03 0.51 -4.29
C ASN A 195 -12.72 1.28 -4.12
N ILE A 196 -11.76 0.74 -3.36
CA ILE A 196 -10.43 1.35 -3.22
C ILE A 196 -9.62 1.17 -4.49
N LEU A 197 -9.58 -0.05 -5.04
CA LEU A 197 -8.69 -0.41 -6.14
C LEU A 197 -9.20 0.07 -7.50
N LYS A 198 -10.51 0.20 -7.68
CA LYS A 198 -11.14 0.68 -8.94
C LYS A 198 -11.37 2.19 -8.97
N SER A 199 -11.02 2.91 -7.91
CA SER A 199 -11.16 4.36 -7.90
C SER A 199 -10.14 5.00 -8.84
N GLU A 200 -10.61 5.91 -9.70
CA GLU A 200 -9.76 6.68 -10.61
C GLU A 200 -8.71 7.52 -9.89
N ASN A 201 -8.87 7.77 -8.58
CA ASN A 201 -7.92 8.55 -7.78
C ASN A 201 -6.82 7.71 -7.12
N VAL A 202 -6.76 6.41 -7.48
CA VAL A 202 -5.80 5.46 -6.93
C VAL A 202 -4.80 5.05 -7.98
N LYS A 203 -3.52 4.99 -7.58
CA LYS A 203 -2.42 4.45 -8.39
C LYS A 203 -1.74 3.37 -7.57
N ILE A 204 -1.68 2.15 -8.08
CA ILE A 204 -0.95 1.07 -7.42
C ILE A 204 0.55 1.26 -7.69
N LEU A 205 1.34 1.30 -6.62
CA LEU A 205 2.78 1.56 -6.64
C LEU A 205 3.61 0.28 -6.52
N TYR A 206 3.06 -0.75 -5.86
CA TYR A 206 3.73 -2.01 -5.57
C TYR A 206 2.70 -3.11 -5.36
N LEU A 207 3.02 -4.33 -5.79
CA LEU A 207 2.32 -5.57 -5.47
C LEU A 207 3.36 -6.68 -5.25
N LYS A 208 3.22 -7.39 -4.15
CA LYS A 208 4.03 -8.55 -3.81
C LYS A 208 3.81 -9.66 -4.84
N GLY A 209 4.90 -10.21 -5.35
CA GLY A 209 4.90 -11.34 -6.29
C GLY A 209 4.77 -12.69 -5.62
#